data_AF-A0A0R3RKT6-F1
#
_entry.id   AF-A0A0R3RKT6-F1
#
_cell.length_a   1.000
_cell.length_b   1.000
_cell.length_c   1.000
_cell.angle_alpha   90.00
_cell.angle_beta   90.00
_cell.angle_gamma   90.00
#
_symmetry.space_group_name_H-M   'P 1'
#
loop_
_entity.id
_entity.type
_entity.pdbx_description
1 polymer ?
#
loop_
_entity_poly.entity_id
_entity_poly.type
_entity_poly.pdbx_seq_one_letter_code
_entity_poly.pdbx_strand_id
1 'polypeptide(L)'
;LLDINRNCSFLIPKPCGSYELDGSYYLSDGIFEKTEIGTYVEPFLEAHTQLIALIAFSQKDQVHSQVEQVLQEFVLDFLSRHTRSVGELYCNNMLNLHTLLYSIRDELLALSIVHNSLSVIITADVWNYLTVDCFLDRFLATTLYAELRPHSVKKVIGRLQQAVLAIFERYFDRLFSTGEIDPVLENEFIFQSVKDDTVIQTRRTHCLFWSKLLIKYVENGALNARRLRNGNCDYEAPNKFSVYLRKALQLKGRCFITAQKITRGIEYACERCAKNNSSLLFRSVLENDALSQVLREIESVYTGFAVREMAFDLFGATRTSEHCSILLSFQNSLQLSGFSPEVCEKWTIWCDSGLLDDLVIKPQLSWPMYYLIEDKFLSTLNSCLRFLLRLLQAQEALSAVRIDLATVKGLNIGRQRLNHLICFIAQPLTAISEIFFTHLQAMLTKKFALVAESKTLEEAQHILRDLNMHLTNLITRNGSRALIHDAITKLCDRATEIELRLRMDTVSLHDVEEMLKVVKREKDLLVGLGRSMHGTIFTLLQPLLT
;
A
#
# COMPACT_ATOMS: atom_id res chain seq x y z
N LEU A 1 6.14 -20.24 -50.18
CA LEU A 1 5.35 -21.39 -49.69
C LEU A 1 6.26 -22.60 -49.74
N LEU A 2 6.67 -23.11 -48.58
CA LEU A 2 7.34 -24.41 -48.48
C LEU A 2 6.32 -25.47 -48.89
N ASP A 3 6.62 -26.25 -49.92
CA ASP A 3 5.73 -27.31 -50.40
C ASP A 3 5.85 -28.51 -49.46
N ILE A 4 5.00 -28.53 -48.43
CA ILE A 4 4.96 -29.57 -47.37
C ILE A 4 4.63 -30.96 -47.97
N ASN A 5 4.17 -31.00 -49.23
CA ASN A 5 3.69 -32.19 -49.91
C ASN A 5 4.71 -32.83 -50.89
N ARG A 6 5.99 -32.44 -50.86
CA ARG A 6 7.01 -33.20 -51.60
C ARG A 6 7.21 -34.57 -50.93
N ASN A 7 6.62 -35.60 -51.54
CA ASN A 7 6.73 -36.99 -51.09
C ASN A 7 8.20 -37.45 -51.07
N CYS A 8 8.79 -37.54 -49.89
CA CYS A 8 10.01 -38.29 -49.68
C CYS A 8 9.66 -39.78 -49.52
N SER A 9 10.24 -40.64 -50.36
CA SER A 9 9.90 -42.07 -50.43
C SER A 9 10.15 -42.85 -49.13
N PHE A 10 10.99 -42.34 -48.24
CA PHE A 10 11.36 -42.96 -46.95
C PHE A 10 10.62 -42.35 -45.73
N LEU A 11 9.73 -41.38 -45.93
CA LEU A 11 8.91 -40.76 -44.87
C LEU A 11 7.45 -41.24 -44.98
N ILE A 12 6.95 -41.87 -43.92
CA ILE A 12 5.56 -42.35 -43.81
C ILE A 12 4.76 -41.32 -43.01
N PRO A 13 3.78 -40.61 -43.60
CA PRO A 13 3.00 -39.60 -42.90
C PRO A 13 2.04 -40.23 -41.87
N LYS A 14 1.98 -39.65 -40.66
CA LYS A 14 0.99 -40.00 -39.63
C LYS A 14 -0.24 -39.09 -39.69
N PRO A 15 -1.40 -39.56 -39.18
CA PRO A 15 -2.61 -38.75 -39.05
C PRO A 15 -2.45 -37.48 -38.19
N CYS A 16 -1.46 -37.46 -37.28
CA CYS A 16 -1.16 -36.31 -36.43
C CYS A 16 -0.20 -35.28 -37.06
N GLY A 17 0.16 -35.44 -38.34
CA GLY A 17 1.06 -34.52 -39.05
C GLY A 17 2.56 -34.75 -38.81
N SER A 18 2.94 -35.77 -38.03
CA SER A 18 4.32 -36.23 -37.90
C SER A 18 4.65 -37.31 -38.94
N TYR A 19 5.93 -37.70 -39.05
CA TYR A 19 6.38 -38.73 -39.99
C TYR A 19 7.06 -39.89 -39.24
N GLU A 20 6.84 -41.12 -39.71
CA GLU A 20 7.68 -42.28 -39.39
C GLU A 20 8.72 -42.51 -40.48
N LEU A 21 9.81 -43.17 -40.12
CA LEU A 21 10.86 -43.57 -41.05
C LEU A 21 10.62 -45.00 -41.53
N ASP A 22 10.72 -45.20 -42.84
CA ASP A 22 10.83 -46.54 -43.39
C ASP A 22 12.27 -47.06 -43.22
N GLY A 23 12.46 -48.01 -42.32
CA GLY A 23 13.76 -48.63 -42.01
C GLY A 23 14.36 -49.47 -43.15
N SER A 24 13.65 -49.65 -44.26
CA SER A 24 14.15 -50.39 -45.43
C SER A 24 15.15 -49.61 -46.28
N TYR A 25 15.34 -48.31 -46.03
CA TYR A 25 16.23 -47.43 -46.80
C TYR A 25 17.62 -47.30 -46.16
N TYR A 26 18.67 -47.55 -46.97
CA TYR A 26 20.07 -47.46 -46.58
C TYR A 26 20.85 -46.50 -47.50
N LEU A 27 21.79 -45.77 -46.91
CA LEU A 27 22.66 -44.81 -47.60
C LEU A 27 24.12 -45.29 -47.54
N SER A 28 24.82 -45.24 -48.68
CA SER A 28 26.26 -45.51 -48.75
C SER A 28 27.02 -44.18 -48.67
N ASP A 29 27.52 -43.87 -47.47
CA ASP A 29 28.17 -42.60 -47.12
C ASP A 29 29.71 -42.62 -47.33
N GLY A 30 30.24 -43.67 -47.98
CA GLY A 30 31.68 -43.79 -48.26
C GLY A 30 32.59 -44.05 -47.04
N ILE A 31 32.05 -44.05 -45.82
CA ILE A 31 32.76 -44.39 -44.56
C ILE A 31 32.35 -45.77 -44.03
N PHE A 32 31.08 -46.16 -44.21
CA PHE A 32 30.54 -47.48 -43.88
C PHE A 32 29.86 -48.10 -45.11
N GLU A 33 29.81 -49.44 -45.20
CA GLU A 33 29.24 -50.15 -46.37
C GLU A 33 27.74 -49.87 -46.57
N LYS A 34 26.96 -49.74 -45.48
CA LYS A 34 25.56 -49.29 -45.47
C LYS A 34 25.21 -48.68 -44.11
N THR A 35 24.70 -47.46 -44.09
CA THR A 35 24.13 -46.82 -42.91
C THR A 35 22.62 -46.67 -43.09
N GLU A 36 21.82 -46.94 -42.06
CA GLU A 36 20.37 -46.70 -42.11
C GLU A 36 20.09 -45.23 -42.34
N ILE A 37 19.15 -44.91 -43.25
CA ILE A 37 18.79 -43.52 -43.53
C ILE A 37 18.28 -42.80 -42.28
N GLY A 38 17.71 -43.55 -41.33
CA GLY A 38 17.18 -43.04 -40.08
C GLY A 38 18.21 -42.26 -39.26
N THR A 39 19.48 -42.68 -39.26
CA THR A 39 20.56 -41.98 -38.54
C THR A 39 20.74 -40.53 -39.01
N TYR A 40 20.41 -40.22 -40.26
CA TYR A 40 20.55 -38.87 -40.83
C TYR A 40 19.24 -38.08 -40.81
N VAL A 41 18.08 -38.75 -40.84
CA VAL A 41 16.77 -38.10 -40.99
C VAL A 41 16.06 -37.89 -39.64
N GLU A 42 16.29 -38.76 -38.66
CA GLU A 42 15.68 -38.68 -37.33
C GLU A 42 15.81 -37.31 -36.65
N PRO A 43 16.97 -36.59 -36.72
CA PRO A 43 17.11 -35.24 -36.15
C PRO A 43 16.16 -34.19 -36.75
N PHE A 44 15.59 -34.44 -37.94
CA PHE A 44 14.69 -33.51 -38.62
C PHE A 44 13.21 -33.77 -38.33
N LEU A 45 12.83 -34.94 -37.82
CA LEU A 45 11.43 -35.28 -37.57
C LEU A 45 10.81 -34.41 -36.48
N GLU A 46 11.55 -34.21 -35.38
CA GLU A 46 11.11 -33.35 -34.28
C GLU A 46 11.04 -31.89 -34.74
N ALA A 47 12.08 -31.42 -35.44
CA ALA A 47 12.14 -30.07 -36.00
C ALA A 47 10.98 -29.80 -36.98
N HIS A 48 10.62 -30.78 -37.82
CA HIS A 48 9.49 -30.66 -38.73
C HIS A 48 8.17 -30.49 -37.97
N THR A 49 7.96 -31.29 -36.92
CA THR A 49 6.76 -31.19 -36.06
C THR A 49 6.68 -29.83 -35.38
N GLN A 50 7.81 -29.33 -34.85
CA GLN A 50 7.90 -28.00 -34.24
C GLN A 50 7.62 -26.88 -35.23
N LEU A 51 8.07 -27.01 -36.49
CA LEU A 51 7.82 -26.06 -37.56
C LEU A 51 6.33 -25.99 -37.92
N ILE A 52 5.67 -27.15 -38.05
CA ILE A 52 4.22 -27.22 -38.30
C ILE A 52 3.47 -26.51 -37.17
N ALA A 53 3.82 -26.78 -35.91
CA ALA A 53 3.17 -26.17 -34.75
C ALA A 53 3.32 -24.63 -34.75
N LEU A 54 4.50 -24.11 -35.08
CA LEU A 54 4.74 -22.67 -35.18
C LEU A 54 3.99 -22.02 -36.36
N ILE A 55 3.91 -22.72 -37.50
CA ILE A 55 3.12 -22.26 -38.66
C ILE A 55 1.64 -22.19 -38.28
N ALA A 56 1.09 -23.25 -37.68
CA ALA A 56 -0.30 -23.30 -37.25
C ALA A 56 -0.61 -22.18 -36.25
N PHE A 57 0.28 -21.93 -35.29
CA PHE A 57 0.14 -20.81 -34.35
C PHE A 57 0.13 -19.44 -35.05
N SER A 58 0.97 -19.25 -36.07
CA SER A 58 1.03 -17.99 -36.83
C SER A 58 -0.18 -17.74 -37.74
N GLN A 59 -0.92 -18.79 -38.09
CA GLN A 59 -2.07 -18.76 -39.00
C GLN A 59 -3.43 -18.75 -38.29
N LYS A 60 -3.43 -18.66 -36.96
CA LYS A 60 -4.66 -18.67 -36.16
C LYS A 60 -5.42 -17.34 -36.36
N ASP A 61 -6.58 -17.40 -37.03
CA ASP A 61 -7.37 -16.23 -37.44
C ASP A 61 -8.09 -15.48 -36.29
N GLN A 62 -8.32 -16.15 -35.15
CA GLN A 62 -8.97 -15.56 -33.98
C GLN A 62 -7.95 -15.28 -32.87
N VAL A 63 -7.43 -14.06 -32.85
CA VAL A 63 -6.50 -13.58 -31.83
C VAL A 63 -7.27 -12.72 -30.84
N HIS A 64 -7.42 -13.20 -29.61
CA HIS A 64 -8.16 -12.51 -28.55
C HIS A 64 -7.24 -11.82 -27.53
N SER A 65 -5.93 -11.81 -27.80
CA SER A 65 -4.89 -11.35 -26.90
C SER A 65 -3.81 -10.54 -27.60
N GLN A 66 -3.39 -9.47 -26.95
CA GLN A 66 -2.31 -8.62 -27.46
C GLN A 66 -0.94 -9.28 -27.26
N VAL A 67 -0.74 -10.04 -26.18
CA VAL A 67 0.48 -10.86 -26.02
C VAL A 67 0.55 -11.92 -27.12
N GLU A 68 -0.56 -12.58 -27.44
CA GLU A 68 -0.62 -13.58 -28.52
C GLU A 68 -0.25 -12.96 -29.88
N GLN A 69 -0.83 -11.79 -30.19
CA GLN A 69 -0.55 -11.06 -31.43
C GLN A 69 0.94 -10.73 -31.60
N VAL A 70 1.57 -10.16 -30.57
CA VAL A 70 3.00 -9.80 -30.60
C VAL A 70 3.88 -11.05 -30.76
N LEU A 71 3.49 -12.17 -30.15
CA LEU A 71 4.20 -13.43 -30.29
C LEU A 71 4.02 -14.05 -31.68
N GLN A 72 2.84 -13.95 -32.30
CA GLN A 72 2.63 -14.35 -33.69
C GLN A 72 3.49 -13.52 -34.65
N GLU A 73 3.56 -12.19 -34.47
CA GLU A 73 4.44 -11.32 -35.27
C GLU A 73 5.91 -11.73 -35.13
N PHE A 74 6.36 -12.05 -33.91
CA PHE A 74 7.69 -12.59 -33.67
C PHE A 74 7.92 -13.93 -34.40
N VAL A 75 6.96 -14.85 -34.35
CA VAL A 75 7.04 -16.14 -35.05
C VAL A 75 7.11 -15.93 -36.57
N LEU A 76 6.34 -15.00 -37.13
CA LEU A 76 6.39 -14.69 -38.57
C LEU A 76 7.75 -14.11 -38.99
N ASP A 77 8.33 -13.18 -38.22
CA ASP A 77 9.70 -12.68 -38.48
C ASP A 77 10.74 -13.80 -38.36
N PHE A 78 10.59 -14.67 -37.35
CA PHE A 78 11.46 -15.83 -37.17
C PHE A 78 11.38 -16.80 -38.36
N LEU A 79 10.18 -17.23 -38.75
CA LEU A 79 9.95 -18.17 -39.85
C LEU A 79 10.45 -17.61 -41.18
N SER A 80 10.24 -16.31 -41.44
CA SER A 80 10.74 -15.64 -42.64
C SER A 80 12.28 -15.71 -42.74
N ARG A 81 12.97 -15.43 -41.64
CA ARG A 81 14.44 -15.50 -41.59
C ARG A 81 14.96 -16.93 -41.63
N HIS A 82 14.33 -17.84 -40.91
CA HIS A 82 14.68 -19.26 -40.92
C HIS A 82 14.53 -19.85 -42.33
N THR A 83 13.44 -19.50 -43.04
CA THR A 83 13.23 -19.91 -44.45
C THR A 83 14.34 -19.38 -45.36
N ARG A 84 14.79 -18.13 -45.15
CA ARG A 84 15.92 -17.57 -45.92
C ARG A 84 17.23 -18.32 -45.62
N SER A 85 17.56 -18.52 -44.35
CA SER A 85 18.76 -19.27 -43.94
C SER A 85 18.78 -20.68 -44.53
N VAL A 86 17.67 -21.43 -44.43
CA VAL A 86 17.56 -22.78 -44.98
C VAL A 86 17.58 -22.77 -46.52
N GLY A 87 16.97 -21.76 -47.15
CA GLY A 87 17.03 -21.58 -48.60
C GLY A 87 18.44 -21.34 -49.13
N GLU A 88 19.26 -20.58 -48.40
CA GLU A 88 20.68 -20.38 -48.73
C GLU A 88 21.48 -21.70 -48.67
N LEU A 89 21.18 -22.56 -47.70
CA LEU A 89 21.78 -23.90 -47.60
C LEU A 89 21.32 -24.81 -48.75
N TYR A 90 20.04 -24.76 -49.11
CA TYR A 90 19.48 -25.57 -50.20
C TYR A 90 20.07 -25.21 -51.58
N CYS A 91 20.41 -23.93 -51.80
CA CYS A 91 21.02 -23.46 -53.04
C CYS A 91 22.54 -23.66 -53.11
N ASN A 92 23.17 -24.22 -52.07
CA ASN A 92 24.62 -24.39 -52.01
C ASN A 92 25.05 -25.77 -52.56
N ASN A 93 25.46 -25.78 -53.83
CA ASN A 93 25.89 -26.99 -54.55
C ASN A 93 27.20 -27.61 -54.04
N MET A 94 27.89 -26.99 -53.07
CA MET A 94 29.17 -27.45 -52.53
C MET A 94 29.05 -28.24 -51.23
N LEU A 95 27.83 -28.43 -50.70
CA LEU A 95 27.59 -29.15 -49.44
C LEU A 95 27.46 -30.65 -49.66
N ASN A 96 28.24 -31.43 -48.92
CA ASN A 96 28.02 -32.86 -48.73
C ASN A 96 27.07 -33.10 -47.52
N LEU A 97 26.55 -34.33 -47.36
CA LEU A 97 25.57 -34.65 -46.32
C LEU A 97 26.04 -34.27 -44.90
N HIS A 98 27.30 -34.54 -44.57
CA HIS A 98 27.88 -34.20 -43.26
C HIS A 98 28.02 -32.70 -43.01
N THR A 99 28.48 -31.96 -44.01
CA THR A 99 28.59 -30.49 -43.91
C THR A 99 27.22 -29.84 -43.87
N LEU A 100 26.22 -30.39 -44.57
CA LEU A 100 24.83 -29.95 -44.46
C LEU A 100 24.27 -30.15 -43.04
N LEU A 101 24.45 -31.35 -42.47
CA LEU A 101 24.02 -31.66 -41.09
C LEU A 101 24.70 -30.78 -40.05
N TYR A 102 25.98 -30.48 -40.23
CA TYR A 102 26.70 -29.56 -39.37
C TYR A 102 26.19 -28.11 -39.51
N SER A 103 25.99 -27.65 -40.75
CA SER A 103 25.53 -26.29 -41.06
C SER A 103 24.10 -26.01 -40.61
N ILE A 104 23.21 -27.00 -40.68
CA ILE A 104 21.80 -26.84 -40.28
C ILE A 104 21.58 -26.94 -38.77
N ARG A 105 22.55 -27.50 -38.03
CA ARG A 105 22.44 -27.72 -36.57
C ARG A 105 22.05 -26.46 -35.81
N ASP A 106 22.64 -25.33 -36.14
CA ASP A 106 22.37 -24.05 -35.45
C ASP A 106 20.95 -23.53 -35.73
N GLU A 107 20.44 -23.78 -36.93
CA GLU A 107 19.06 -23.45 -37.33
C GLU A 107 18.03 -24.36 -36.65
N LEU A 108 18.32 -25.68 -36.54
CA LEU A 108 17.49 -26.62 -35.78
C LEU A 108 17.45 -26.28 -34.29
N LEU A 109 18.60 -25.89 -33.71
CA LEU A 109 18.67 -25.44 -32.32
C LEU A 109 17.86 -24.15 -32.10
N ALA A 110 17.91 -23.21 -33.04
CA ALA A 110 17.11 -21.98 -32.96
C ALA A 110 15.60 -22.29 -33.01
N LEU A 111 15.17 -23.17 -33.91
CA LEU A 111 13.78 -23.62 -34.03
C LEU A 111 13.29 -24.28 -32.74
N SER A 112 14.04 -25.25 -32.23
CA SER A 112 13.70 -25.95 -30.99
C SER A 112 13.56 -24.99 -29.80
N ILE A 113 14.44 -23.99 -29.71
CA ILE A 113 14.39 -23.02 -28.62
C ILE A 113 13.20 -22.07 -28.73
N VAL A 114 12.84 -21.63 -29.94
CA VAL A 114 11.65 -20.80 -30.16
C VAL A 114 10.39 -21.60 -29.84
N HIS A 115 10.27 -22.82 -30.38
CA HIS A 115 9.16 -23.70 -30.07
C HIS A 115 9.05 -23.96 -28.57
N ASN A 116 10.16 -24.29 -27.89
CA ASN A 116 10.16 -24.53 -26.45
C ASN A 116 9.74 -23.29 -25.64
N SER A 117 10.14 -22.09 -26.06
CA SER A 117 9.72 -20.83 -25.41
C SER A 117 8.22 -20.59 -25.52
N LEU A 118 7.61 -20.99 -26.64
CA LEU A 118 6.21 -20.70 -26.97
C LEU A 118 5.26 -21.88 -26.76
N SER A 119 5.79 -23.08 -26.47
CA SER A 119 5.04 -24.34 -26.36
C SER A 119 3.77 -24.23 -25.51
N VAL A 120 3.86 -23.60 -24.34
CA VAL A 120 2.74 -23.36 -23.41
C VAL A 120 1.59 -22.61 -24.09
N ILE A 121 1.93 -21.62 -24.92
CA ILE A 121 0.99 -20.77 -25.64
C ILE A 121 0.43 -21.49 -26.87
N ILE A 122 1.29 -22.20 -27.61
CA ILE A 122 0.90 -22.93 -28.82
C ILE A 122 -0.18 -23.98 -28.51
N THR A 123 -0.12 -24.61 -27.34
CA THR A 123 -1.07 -25.65 -26.91
C THR A 123 -2.23 -25.12 -26.07
N ALA A 124 -2.34 -23.80 -25.86
CA ALA A 124 -3.36 -23.23 -24.99
C ALA A 124 -4.67 -22.98 -25.76
N ASP A 125 -5.75 -23.62 -25.32
CA ASP A 125 -7.09 -23.43 -25.90
C ASP A 125 -7.75 -22.13 -25.40
N VAL A 126 -7.41 -21.69 -24.18
CA VAL A 126 -7.99 -20.50 -23.54
C VAL A 126 -6.88 -19.50 -23.21
N TRP A 127 -7.08 -18.25 -23.64
CA TRP A 127 -6.18 -17.16 -23.30
C TRP A 127 -6.61 -16.45 -22.01
N ASN A 128 -5.77 -16.52 -20.98
CA ASN A 128 -5.97 -15.82 -19.71
C ASN A 128 -4.63 -15.57 -19.00
N TYR A 129 -4.69 -14.92 -17.83
CA TYR A 129 -3.50 -14.59 -17.05
C TYR A 129 -2.69 -15.81 -16.59
N LEU A 130 -3.31 -17.00 -16.41
CA LEU A 130 -2.60 -18.23 -16.06
C LEU A 130 -1.73 -18.71 -17.22
N THR A 131 -2.27 -18.66 -18.45
CA THR A 131 -1.52 -18.98 -19.67
C THR A 131 -0.32 -18.05 -19.84
N VAL A 132 -0.52 -16.74 -19.60
CA VAL A 132 0.57 -15.75 -19.65
C VAL A 132 1.60 -15.97 -18.54
N ASP A 133 1.18 -16.27 -17.31
CA ASP A 133 2.09 -16.59 -16.20
C ASP A 133 2.96 -17.82 -16.50
N CYS A 134 2.36 -18.90 -17.02
CA CYS A 134 3.12 -20.09 -17.42
C CYS A 134 4.09 -19.79 -18.58
N PHE A 135 3.70 -18.91 -19.52
CA PHE A 135 4.60 -18.41 -20.55
C PHE A 135 5.76 -17.60 -19.96
N LEU A 136 5.51 -16.71 -19.00
CA LEU A 136 6.57 -15.90 -18.38
C LEU A 136 7.61 -16.78 -17.67
N ASP A 137 7.17 -17.81 -16.95
CA ASP A 137 8.07 -18.79 -16.35
C ASP A 137 8.90 -19.52 -17.42
N ARG A 138 8.26 -19.96 -18.50
CA ARG A 138 8.94 -20.64 -19.62
C ARG A 138 9.92 -19.72 -20.34
N PHE A 139 9.56 -18.45 -20.54
CA PHE A 139 10.38 -17.42 -21.14
C PHE A 139 11.64 -17.14 -20.30
N LEU A 140 11.50 -17.03 -18.98
CA LEU A 140 12.64 -16.85 -18.08
C LEU A 140 13.53 -18.10 -18.05
N ALA A 141 12.95 -19.30 -17.98
CA ALA A 141 13.71 -20.56 -18.04
C ALA A 141 14.48 -20.70 -19.37
N THR A 142 13.85 -20.34 -20.49
CA THR A 142 14.49 -20.41 -21.80
C THR A 142 15.55 -19.32 -21.98
N THR A 143 15.35 -18.15 -21.36
CA THR A 143 16.38 -17.11 -21.29
C THR A 143 17.60 -17.60 -20.52
N LEU A 144 17.41 -18.20 -19.34
CA LEU A 144 18.50 -18.80 -18.55
C LEU A 144 19.25 -19.88 -19.35
N TYR A 145 18.51 -20.74 -20.04
CA TYR A 145 19.10 -21.76 -20.91
C TYR A 145 19.94 -21.13 -22.03
N ALA A 146 19.43 -20.07 -22.68
CA ALA A 146 20.11 -19.38 -23.77
C ALA A 146 21.40 -18.66 -23.34
N GLU A 147 21.59 -18.35 -22.05
CA GLU A 147 22.82 -17.75 -21.52
C GLU A 147 24.05 -18.63 -21.80
N LEU A 148 23.88 -19.96 -21.78
CA LEU A 148 24.93 -20.96 -22.00
C LEU A 148 25.07 -21.40 -23.47
N ARG A 149 24.28 -20.83 -24.38
CA ARG A 149 24.19 -21.27 -25.78
C ARG A 149 24.95 -20.35 -26.75
N PRO A 150 25.19 -20.80 -27.99
CA PRO A 150 25.90 -20.02 -29.02
C PRO A 150 25.24 -18.67 -29.34
N HIS A 151 25.99 -17.81 -30.02
CA HIS A 151 25.53 -16.46 -30.37
C HIS A 151 24.28 -16.45 -31.27
N SER A 152 24.12 -17.44 -32.15
CA SER A 152 22.95 -17.62 -33.01
C SER A 152 21.65 -17.72 -32.20
N VAL A 153 21.65 -18.59 -31.18
CA VAL A 153 20.54 -18.76 -30.22
C VAL A 153 20.27 -17.46 -29.45
N LYS A 154 21.33 -16.83 -28.93
CA LYS A 154 21.20 -15.57 -28.17
C LYS A 154 20.57 -14.45 -29.01
N LYS A 155 20.86 -14.39 -30.30
CA LYS A 155 20.27 -13.40 -31.23
C LYS A 155 18.78 -13.66 -31.50
N VAL A 156 18.33 -14.90 -31.45
CA VAL A 156 16.90 -15.26 -31.62
C VAL A 156 16.13 -14.95 -30.32
N ILE A 157 16.61 -15.44 -29.18
CA ILE A 157 15.99 -15.13 -27.88
C ILE A 157 16.04 -13.64 -27.57
N GLY A 158 17.10 -12.94 -27.97
CA GLY A 158 17.18 -11.49 -27.86
C GLY A 158 16.07 -10.72 -28.56
N ARG A 159 15.61 -11.21 -29.72
CA ARG A 159 14.47 -10.63 -30.44
C ARG A 159 13.15 -10.94 -29.72
N LEU A 160 13.00 -12.16 -29.20
CA LEU A 160 11.85 -12.51 -28.34
C LEU A 160 11.81 -11.60 -27.09
N GLN A 161 12.96 -11.36 -26.45
CA GLN A 161 13.08 -10.44 -25.32
C GLN A 161 12.61 -9.04 -25.69
N GLN A 162 13.00 -8.50 -26.85
CA GLN A 162 12.55 -7.18 -27.30
C GLN A 162 11.04 -7.12 -27.47
N ALA A 163 10.42 -8.14 -28.07
CA ALA A 163 8.97 -8.22 -28.24
C ALA A 163 8.24 -8.27 -26.90
N VAL A 164 8.68 -9.12 -25.97
CA VAL A 164 8.09 -9.24 -24.62
C VAL A 164 8.29 -7.97 -23.80
N LEU A 165 9.47 -7.36 -23.83
CA LEU A 165 9.74 -6.12 -23.11
C LEU A 165 8.88 -4.96 -23.62
N ALA A 166 8.58 -4.90 -24.92
CA ALA A 166 7.69 -3.87 -25.47
C ALA A 166 6.26 -3.97 -24.91
N ILE A 167 5.76 -5.19 -24.67
CA ILE A 167 4.46 -5.41 -24.00
C ILE A 167 4.51 -4.86 -22.57
N PHE A 168 5.55 -5.21 -21.82
CA PHE A 168 5.73 -4.71 -20.45
C PHE A 168 5.86 -3.19 -20.40
N GLU A 169 6.63 -2.59 -21.32
CA GLU A 169 6.75 -1.14 -21.44
C GLU A 169 5.37 -0.50 -21.63
N ARG A 170 4.55 -0.99 -22.58
CA ARG A 170 3.20 -0.47 -22.83
C ARG A 170 2.27 -0.64 -21.63
N TYR A 171 2.27 -1.84 -21.02
CA TYR A 171 1.42 -2.16 -19.88
C TYR A 171 1.72 -1.27 -18.67
N PHE A 172 2.98 -1.25 -18.24
CA PHE A 172 3.38 -0.49 -17.06
C PHE A 172 3.42 1.02 -17.29
N ASP A 173 3.75 1.50 -18.50
CA ASP A 173 3.70 2.93 -18.79
C ASP A 173 2.28 3.48 -18.61
N ARG A 174 1.26 2.79 -19.14
CA ARG A 174 -0.14 3.19 -18.94
C ARG A 174 -0.53 3.11 -17.46
N LEU A 175 -0.20 2.00 -16.80
CA LEU A 175 -0.55 1.75 -15.41
C LEU A 175 0.02 2.81 -14.46
N PHE A 176 1.31 3.16 -14.59
CA PHE A 176 1.92 4.18 -13.73
C PHE A 176 1.60 5.62 -14.14
N SER A 177 1.13 5.86 -15.36
CA SER A 177 0.75 7.21 -15.83
C SER A 177 -0.71 7.58 -15.54
N THR A 178 -1.60 6.59 -15.57
CA THR A 178 -3.06 6.76 -15.41
C THR A 178 -3.59 6.15 -14.13
N GLY A 179 -2.91 5.15 -13.57
CA GLY A 179 -3.43 4.33 -12.47
C GLY A 179 -4.48 3.31 -12.90
N GLU A 180 -4.68 3.15 -14.22
CA GLU A 180 -5.66 2.25 -14.80
C GLU A 180 -4.98 1.15 -15.60
N ILE A 181 -5.59 -0.04 -15.55
CA ILE A 181 -5.17 -1.19 -16.35
C ILE A 181 -5.70 -1.00 -17.76
N ASP A 182 -4.91 -1.34 -18.78
CA ASP A 182 -5.41 -1.37 -20.15
C ASP A 182 -6.53 -2.43 -20.24
N PRO A 183 -7.77 -2.07 -20.64
CA PRO A 183 -8.87 -3.04 -20.75
C PRO A 183 -8.53 -4.22 -21.65
N VAL A 184 -7.66 -4.01 -22.64
CA VAL A 184 -7.18 -5.07 -23.55
C VAL A 184 -6.28 -6.08 -22.82
N LEU A 185 -5.53 -5.64 -21.81
CA LEU A 185 -4.52 -6.44 -21.09
C LEU A 185 -5.00 -6.92 -19.71
N GLU A 186 -6.20 -6.54 -19.27
CA GLU A 186 -6.73 -6.86 -17.94
C GLU A 186 -6.91 -8.39 -17.73
N ASN A 187 -7.22 -9.12 -18.79
CA ASN A 187 -7.33 -10.58 -18.73
C ASN A 187 -5.99 -11.30 -18.92
N GLU A 188 -4.93 -10.58 -19.26
CA GLU A 188 -3.61 -11.13 -19.60
C GLU A 188 -2.62 -11.11 -18.42
N PHE A 189 -2.81 -10.21 -17.45
CA PHE A 189 -1.94 -10.09 -16.29
C PHE A 189 -2.67 -10.35 -14.96
N ILE A 190 -1.90 -10.43 -13.89
CA ILE A 190 -2.39 -10.76 -12.54
C ILE A 190 -3.21 -9.63 -11.89
N PHE A 191 -3.16 -8.42 -12.43
CA PHE A 191 -3.85 -7.27 -11.85
C PHE A 191 -5.22 -7.09 -12.48
N GLN A 192 -6.22 -6.76 -11.67
CA GLN A 192 -7.60 -6.57 -12.10
C GLN A 192 -8.20 -5.30 -11.49
N SER A 193 -9.03 -4.62 -12.28
CA SER A 193 -9.85 -3.50 -11.81
C SER A 193 -11.11 -4.03 -11.11
N VAL A 194 -11.41 -3.48 -9.93
CA VAL A 194 -12.65 -3.78 -9.21
C VAL A 194 -13.61 -2.63 -9.46
N LYS A 195 -14.82 -2.95 -9.90
CA LYS A 195 -15.82 -1.96 -10.34
C LYS A 195 -16.21 -0.95 -9.26
N ASP A 196 -16.07 -1.33 -7.99
CA ASP A 196 -16.49 -0.52 -6.84
C ASP A 196 -15.33 0.02 -5.99
N ASP A 197 -14.09 -0.40 -6.26
CA ASP A 197 -12.92 -0.01 -5.47
C ASP A 197 -11.95 0.86 -6.27
N THR A 198 -11.37 1.85 -5.58
CA THR A 198 -10.26 2.66 -6.11
C THR A 198 -8.95 1.87 -6.23
N VAL A 199 -8.92 0.63 -5.75
CA VAL A 199 -7.74 -0.21 -5.56
C VAL A 199 -7.70 -1.32 -6.61
N ILE A 200 -6.51 -1.55 -7.15
CA ILE A 200 -6.22 -2.68 -8.04
C ILE A 200 -6.07 -3.94 -7.19
N GLN A 201 -6.78 -5.01 -7.55
CA GLN A 201 -6.64 -6.30 -6.90
C GLN A 201 -5.65 -7.19 -7.64
N THR A 202 -4.89 -7.98 -6.88
CA THR A 202 -3.94 -8.95 -7.40
C THR A 202 -4.54 -10.37 -7.34
N ARG A 203 -4.59 -11.03 -8.49
CA ARG A 203 -4.98 -12.44 -8.63
C ARG A 203 -3.88 -13.35 -8.07
N ARG A 204 -4.26 -14.56 -7.65
CA ARG A 204 -3.27 -15.56 -7.17
C ARG A 204 -2.40 -16.00 -8.34
N THR A 205 -1.08 -15.98 -8.12
CA THR A 205 -0.07 -16.41 -9.09
C THR A 205 0.96 -17.32 -8.43
N HIS A 206 1.47 -18.27 -9.21
CA HIS A 206 2.59 -19.14 -8.84
C HIS A 206 3.88 -18.80 -9.63
N CYS A 207 3.81 -17.82 -10.52
CA CYS A 207 4.93 -17.44 -11.39
C CYS A 207 6.04 -16.74 -10.59
N LEU A 208 7.28 -17.17 -10.80
CA LEU A 208 8.44 -16.66 -10.07
C LEU A 208 8.81 -15.21 -10.43
N PHE A 209 8.30 -14.73 -11.57
CA PHE A 209 8.44 -13.35 -12.00
C PHE A 209 7.77 -12.37 -11.02
N TRP A 210 6.61 -12.73 -10.48
CA TRP A 210 5.80 -11.86 -9.62
C TRP A 210 6.23 -11.94 -8.16
N SER A 211 7.36 -11.30 -7.85
CA SER A 211 7.80 -11.19 -6.45
C SER A 211 6.80 -10.37 -5.62
N LYS A 212 6.69 -10.67 -4.32
CA LYS A 212 5.84 -9.90 -3.40
C LYS A 212 6.18 -8.40 -3.39
N LEU A 213 7.46 -8.07 -3.57
CA LEU A 213 7.94 -6.69 -3.64
C LEU A 213 7.48 -6.02 -4.93
N LEU A 214 7.62 -6.70 -6.07
CA LEU A 214 7.18 -6.20 -7.37
C LEU A 214 5.69 -5.89 -7.37
N ILE A 215 4.86 -6.82 -6.88
CA ILE A 215 3.41 -6.65 -6.75
C ILE A 215 3.10 -5.38 -5.94
N LYS A 216 3.72 -5.24 -4.76
CA LYS A 216 3.51 -4.08 -3.89
C LYS A 216 3.91 -2.75 -4.54
N TYR A 217 5.01 -2.72 -5.31
CA TYR A 217 5.40 -1.51 -6.04
C TYR A 217 4.38 -1.14 -7.12
N VAL A 218 3.85 -2.13 -7.83
CA VAL A 218 2.82 -1.91 -8.85
C VAL A 218 1.52 -1.40 -8.23
N GLU A 219 1.03 -2.07 -7.17
CA GLU A 219 -0.19 -1.66 -6.45
C GLU A 219 -0.08 -0.22 -5.91
N ASN A 220 1.00 0.10 -5.20
CA ASN A 220 1.20 1.43 -4.64
C ASN A 220 1.37 2.51 -5.73
N GLY A 221 2.17 2.21 -6.76
CA GLY A 221 2.44 3.19 -7.81
C GLY A 221 1.21 3.47 -8.69
N ALA A 222 0.39 2.46 -8.96
CA ALA A 222 -0.87 2.62 -9.68
C ALA A 222 -1.92 3.37 -8.83
N LEU A 223 -2.04 3.03 -7.54
CA LEU A 223 -2.91 3.74 -6.61
C LEU A 223 -2.56 5.23 -6.54
N ASN A 224 -1.27 5.57 -6.39
CA ASN A 224 -0.84 6.96 -6.34
C ASN A 224 -0.97 7.68 -7.69
N ALA A 225 -0.77 6.98 -8.82
CA ALA A 225 -1.04 7.54 -10.15
C ALA A 225 -2.51 7.95 -10.30
N ARG A 226 -3.44 7.08 -9.86
CA ARG A 226 -4.87 7.37 -9.89
C ARG A 226 -5.24 8.54 -8.98
N ARG A 227 -4.70 8.57 -7.77
CA ARG A 227 -4.89 9.68 -6.81
C ARG A 227 -4.42 11.03 -7.38
N LEU A 228 -3.31 11.04 -8.11
CA LEU A 228 -2.81 12.22 -8.82
C LEU A 228 -3.79 12.68 -9.91
N ARG A 229 -4.37 11.75 -10.67
CA ARG A 229 -5.34 12.06 -11.74
C ARG A 229 -6.71 12.52 -11.24
N ASN A 230 -7.10 12.13 -10.03
CA ASN A 230 -8.29 12.65 -9.38
C ASN A 230 -8.16 14.14 -9.02
N GLY A 231 -6.94 14.67 -8.92
CA GLY A 231 -6.69 16.09 -8.72
C GLY A 231 -6.55 16.85 -10.03
N ASN A 232 -7.05 18.09 -10.06
CA ASN A 232 -6.86 19.01 -11.18
C ASN A 232 -5.46 19.67 -11.15
N CYS A 233 -4.40 18.88 -10.99
CA CYS A 233 -3.03 19.41 -10.97
C CYS A 233 -2.28 19.12 -12.27
N ASP A 234 -1.84 20.18 -12.94
CA ASP A 234 -0.99 20.14 -14.14
C ASP A 234 0.48 19.89 -13.79
N TYR A 235 0.79 18.75 -13.16
CA TYR A 235 2.19 18.36 -12.98
C TYR A 235 2.79 17.81 -14.27
N GLU A 236 4.09 18.07 -14.47
CA GLU A 236 4.88 17.35 -15.47
C GLU A 236 4.69 15.84 -15.29
N ALA A 237 4.28 15.17 -16.37
CA ALA A 237 4.04 13.74 -16.33
C ALA A 237 5.30 13.01 -15.82
N PRO A 238 5.17 12.12 -14.82
CA PRO A 238 6.32 11.39 -14.32
C PRO A 238 7.00 10.63 -15.46
N ASN A 239 8.32 10.45 -15.33
CA ASN A 239 9.07 9.63 -16.27
C ASN A 239 8.43 8.24 -16.37
N LYS A 240 8.20 7.82 -17.61
CA LYS A 240 7.62 6.53 -17.95
C LYS A 240 8.47 5.36 -17.45
N PHE A 241 7.83 4.24 -17.15
CA PHE A 241 8.48 2.99 -16.75
C PHE A 241 9.53 2.56 -17.79
N SER A 242 9.21 2.68 -19.08
CA SER A 242 10.13 2.42 -20.19
C SER A 242 11.46 3.17 -20.09
N VAL A 243 11.46 4.41 -19.61
CA VAL A 243 12.70 5.19 -19.42
C VAL A 243 13.58 4.59 -18.33
N TYR A 244 12.99 4.17 -17.21
CA TYR A 244 13.72 3.54 -16.11
C TYR A 244 14.21 2.14 -16.47
N LEU A 245 13.37 1.36 -17.16
CA LEU A 245 13.71 0.03 -17.63
C LEU A 245 14.89 0.08 -18.60
N ARG A 246 14.86 0.96 -19.62
CA ARG A 246 15.96 1.10 -20.58
C ARG A 246 17.27 1.53 -19.91
N LYS A 247 17.20 2.41 -18.90
CA LYS A 247 18.36 2.80 -18.08
C LYS A 247 18.94 1.60 -17.30
N ALA A 248 18.09 0.79 -16.66
CA ALA A 248 18.52 -0.39 -15.91
C ALA A 248 19.12 -1.48 -16.82
N LEU A 249 18.52 -1.67 -18.00
CA LEU A 249 18.97 -2.68 -18.95
C LEU A 249 20.25 -2.29 -19.70
N GLN A 250 20.64 -1.00 -19.71
CA GLN A 250 21.83 -0.47 -20.40
C GLN A 250 21.95 -1.03 -21.83
N LEU A 251 20.92 -0.82 -22.64
CA LEU A 251 20.74 -1.43 -23.98
C LEU A 251 21.76 -1.01 -25.05
N LYS A 252 22.98 -0.56 -24.70
CA LYS A 252 24.03 -0.22 -25.67
C LYS A 252 24.47 -1.45 -26.45
N GLY A 253 23.83 -1.71 -27.59
CA GLY A 253 24.23 -2.69 -28.61
C GLY A 253 24.15 -4.17 -28.23
N ARG A 254 23.63 -4.53 -27.06
CA ARG A 254 23.55 -5.94 -26.62
C ARG A 254 22.35 -6.63 -27.28
N CYS A 255 22.64 -7.67 -28.06
CA CYS A 255 21.62 -8.50 -28.70
C CYS A 255 20.89 -9.44 -27.73
N PHE A 256 21.30 -9.55 -26.46
CA PHE A 256 20.73 -10.49 -25.49
C PHE A 256 20.89 -9.96 -24.05
N ILE A 257 19.88 -10.20 -23.22
CA ILE A 257 19.80 -9.77 -21.82
C ILE A 257 19.65 -11.01 -20.93
N THR A 258 20.39 -11.09 -19.83
CA THR A 258 20.29 -12.20 -18.87
C THR A 258 18.95 -12.15 -18.12
N ALA A 259 18.42 -13.31 -17.73
CA ALA A 259 17.13 -13.41 -17.06
C ALA A 259 17.12 -12.60 -15.74
N GLN A 260 18.23 -12.68 -14.99
CA GLN A 260 18.40 -11.93 -13.74
C GLN A 260 18.39 -10.40 -13.97
N LYS A 261 18.90 -9.93 -15.11
CA LYS A 261 18.90 -8.50 -15.43
C LYS A 261 17.51 -8.02 -15.86
N ILE A 262 16.72 -8.87 -16.52
CA ILE A 262 15.32 -8.58 -16.85
C ILE A 262 14.51 -8.43 -15.56
N THR A 263 14.53 -9.43 -14.67
CA THR A 263 13.73 -9.42 -13.44
C THR A 263 14.10 -8.25 -12.54
N ARG A 264 15.39 -8.06 -12.25
CA ARG A 264 15.87 -6.91 -11.45
C ARG A 264 15.62 -5.56 -12.13
N GLY A 265 15.69 -5.49 -13.45
CA GLY A 265 15.45 -4.28 -14.21
C GLY A 265 13.99 -3.84 -14.13
N ILE A 266 13.06 -4.78 -14.23
CA ILE A 266 11.62 -4.52 -14.07
C ILE A 266 11.30 -4.12 -12.64
N GLU A 267 11.81 -4.86 -11.64
CA GLU A 267 11.61 -4.51 -10.23
C GLU A 267 12.12 -3.11 -9.90
N TYR A 268 13.33 -2.76 -10.35
CA TYR A 268 13.90 -1.42 -10.20
C TYR A 268 13.05 -0.33 -10.86
N ALA A 269 12.56 -0.58 -12.08
CA ALA A 269 11.76 0.40 -12.81
C ALA A 269 10.39 0.62 -12.12
N CYS A 270 9.73 -0.46 -11.66
CA CYS A 270 8.49 -0.37 -10.87
C CYS A 270 8.72 0.37 -9.54
N GLU A 271 9.79 0.08 -8.81
CA GLU A 271 10.14 0.77 -7.57
C GLU A 271 10.30 2.29 -7.79
N ARG A 272 11.02 2.67 -8.86
CA ARG A 272 11.25 4.08 -9.21
C ARG A 272 9.96 4.78 -9.61
N CYS A 273 9.11 4.16 -10.42
CA CYS A 273 7.81 4.72 -10.78
C CYS A 273 6.92 4.90 -9.54
N ALA A 274 6.84 3.91 -8.65
CA ALA A 274 6.05 4.00 -7.43
C ALA A 274 6.53 5.14 -6.52
N LYS A 275 7.84 5.25 -6.28
CA LYS A 275 8.45 6.34 -5.49
C LYS A 275 8.22 7.71 -6.11
N ASN A 276 8.34 7.83 -7.43
CA ASN A 276 8.07 9.09 -8.12
C ASN A 276 6.61 9.51 -7.96
N ASN A 277 5.66 8.61 -8.23
CA ASN A 277 4.23 8.93 -8.10
C ASN A 277 3.87 9.33 -6.67
N SER A 278 4.43 8.63 -5.68
CA SER A 278 4.27 9.00 -4.28
C SER A 278 4.87 10.36 -3.94
N SER A 279 6.11 10.64 -4.37
CA SER A 279 6.74 11.93 -4.11
C SER A 279 6.03 13.09 -4.80
N LEU A 280 5.49 12.89 -6.01
CA LEU A 280 4.67 13.89 -6.71
C LEU A 280 3.38 14.15 -5.95
N LEU A 281 2.68 13.11 -5.49
CA LEU A 281 1.46 13.26 -4.70
C LEU A 281 1.74 13.96 -3.37
N PHE A 282 2.86 13.66 -2.71
CA PHE A 282 3.27 14.33 -1.49
C PHE A 282 3.68 15.79 -1.73
N ARG A 283 4.27 16.12 -2.88
CA ARG A 283 4.49 17.53 -3.25
C ARG A 283 3.17 18.29 -3.35
N SER A 284 2.12 17.68 -3.90
CA SER A 284 0.78 18.28 -3.95
C SER A 284 0.19 18.52 -2.56
N VAL A 285 0.54 17.68 -1.59
CA VAL A 285 0.19 17.89 -0.17
C VAL A 285 0.94 19.10 0.41
N LEU A 286 2.18 19.32 0.01
CA LEU A 286 3.03 20.43 0.49
C LEU A 286 2.76 21.78 -0.20
N GLU A 287 1.97 21.82 -1.27
CA GLU A 287 1.68 23.06 -1.99
C GLU A 287 0.98 24.09 -1.10
N ASN A 288 1.31 25.36 -1.31
CA ASN A 288 0.73 26.51 -0.61
C ASN A 288 0.83 26.45 0.92
N ASP A 289 1.79 25.70 1.46
CA ASP A 289 1.96 25.49 2.91
C ASP A 289 0.72 24.86 3.60
N ALA A 290 -0.15 24.22 2.81
CA ALA A 290 -1.42 23.68 3.29
C ALA A 290 -1.21 22.61 4.37
N LEU A 291 -0.16 21.78 4.25
CA LEU A 291 0.12 20.74 5.24
C LEU A 291 0.45 21.32 6.60
N SER A 292 1.35 22.31 6.66
CA SER A 292 1.75 22.89 7.94
C SER A 292 0.58 23.62 8.60
N GLN A 293 -0.29 24.23 7.80
CA GLN A 293 -1.50 24.86 8.28
C GLN A 293 -2.45 23.81 8.87
N VAL A 294 -2.82 22.77 8.12
CA VAL A 294 -3.74 21.72 8.61
C VAL A 294 -3.19 21.02 9.85
N LEU A 295 -1.89 20.73 9.91
CA LEU A 295 -1.28 20.11 11.09
C LEU A 295 -1.32 21.05 12.31
N ARG A 296 -1.07 22.35 12.15
CA ARG A 296 -1.22 23.36 13.22
C ARG A 296 -2.67 23.49 13.67
N GLU A 297 -3.62 23.47 12.74
CA GLU A 297 -5.05 23.50 13.06
C GLU A 297 -5.44 22.27 13.88
N ILE A 298 -5.03 21.06 13.48
CA ILE A 298 -5.26 19.83 14.24
C ILE A 298 -4.63 19.90 15.62
N GLU A 299 -3.37 20.33 15.73
CA GLU A 299 -2.70 20.47 17.02
C GLU A 299 -3.44 21.47 17.93
N SER A 300 -3.92 22.58 17.38
CA SER A 300 -4.66 23.60 18.12
C SER A 300 -6.05 23.13 18.57
N VAL A 301 -6.76 22.40 17.71
CA VAL A 301 -8.11 21.89 17.98
C VAL A 301 -8.13 20.69 18.93
N TYR A 302 -7.10 19.86 18.95
CA TYR A 302 -7.07 18.67 19.83
C TYR A 302 -6.21 18.84 21.08
N THR A 303 -5.20 19.72 21.04
CA THR A 303 -4.25 19.93 22.13
C THR A 303 -3.94 21.39 22.41
N GLY A 304 -4.64 22.33 21.78
CA GLY A 304 -4.36 23.76 21.93
C GLY A 304 -5.35 24.49 22.82
N PHE A 305 -5.31 25.81 22.65
CA PHE A 305 -6.13 26.76 23.38
C PHE A 305 -7.63 26.57 23.09
N ALA A 306 -8.00 26.16 21.88
CA ALA A 306 -9.40 25.96 21.46
C ALA A 306 -10.15 24.93 22.32
N VAL A 307 -9.49 23.85 22.74
CA VAL A 307 -10.11 22.85 23.64
C VAL A 307 -10.33 23.41 25.04
N ARG A 308 -9.37 24.20 25.55
CA ARG A 308 -9.45 24.77 26.89
C ARG A 308 -10.54 25.83 26.97
N GLU A 309 -10.61 26.70 25.97
CA GLU A 309 -11.68 27.69 25.84
C GLU A 309 -13.04 27.01 25.64
N MET A 310 -13.11 25.95 24.83
CA MET A 310 -14.33 25.16 24.70
C MET A 310 -14.75 24.55 26.03
N ALA A 311 -13.81 23.97 26.80
CA ALA A 311 -14.10 23.39 28.10
C ALA A 311 -14.55 24.45 29.13
N PHE A 312 -13.92 25.62 29.13
CA PHE A 312 -14.34 26.75 29.97
C PHE A 312 -15.72 27.26 29.56
N ASP A 313 -16.00 27.39 28.26
CA ASP A 313 -17.33 27.68 27.73
C ASP A 313 -18.26 26.45 27.69
N LEU A 314 -17.94 25.34 28.33
CA LEU A 314 -18.92 24.25 28.55
C LEU A 314 -19.18 24.05 30.03
N PHE A 315 -18.13 24.12 30.85
CA PHE A 315 -18.16 23.72 32.26
C PHE A 315 -17.74 24.83 33.23
N GLY A 316 -17.30 25.99 32.73
CA GLY A 316 -16.70 27.05 33.53
C GLY A 316 -17.47 27.38 34.79
N ALA A 317 -16.75 27.44 35.91
CA ALA A 317 -17.32 27.64 37.24
C ALA A 317 -18.06 28.99 37.44
N THR A 318 -17.80 29.99 36.59
CA THR A 318 -18.37 31.35 36.68
C THR A 318 -19.58 31.57 35.75
N ARG A 319 -20.12 30.51 35.16
CA ARG A 319 -21.16 30.60 34.14
C ARG A 319 -22.54 30.87 34.73
N THR A 320 -23.33 31.65 33.99
CA THR A 320 -24.67 32.11 34.38
C THR A 320 -25.81 31.41 33.62
N SER A 321 -25.52 30.65 32.56
CA SER A 321 -26.52 29.93 31.75
C SER A 321 -26.33 28.42 31.81
N GLU A 322 -27.43 27.67 32.01
CA GLU A 322 -27.43 26.20 32.15
C GLU A 322 -27.50 25.44 30.81
N HIS A 323 -27.78 26.12 29.70
CA HIS A 323 -27.96 25.51 28.39
C HIS A 323 -27.04 26.15 27.35
N CYS A 324 -25.91 25.50 27.07
CA CYS A 324 -25.04 25.88 25.98
C CYS A 324 -25.02 24.77 24.92
N SER A 325 -25.17 25.15 23.65
CA SER A 325 -25.02 24.21 22.54
C SER A 325 -23.53 23.94 22.34
N ILE A 326 -23.13 22.66 22.40
CA ILE A 326 -21.75 22.21 22.16
C ILE A 326 -21.20 22.75 20.83
N LEU A 327 -22.07 22.85 19.81
CA LEU A 327 -21.72 23.41 18.51
C LEU A 327 -21.33 24.90 18.61
N LEU A 328 -22.13 25.70 19.32
CA LEU A 328 -21.88 27.14 19.48
C LEU A 328 -20.62 27.38 20.31
N SER A 329 -20.43 26.63 21.40
CA SER A 329 -19.22 26.73 22.24
C SER A 329 -17.95 26.40 21.48
N PHE A 330 -17.99 25.40 20.60
CA PHE A 330 -16.84 25.09 19.75
C PHE A 330 -16.58 26.17 18.70
N GLN A 331 -17.61 26.68 18.03
CA GLN A 331 -17.43 27.75 17.05
C GLN A 331 -16.84 29.01 17.70
N ASN A 332 -17.33 29.36 18.89
CA ASN A 332 -16.80 30.47 19.68
C ASN A 332 -15.34 30.20 20.10
N SER A 333 -15.02 28.99 20.55
CA SER A 333 -13.66 28.66 20.99
C SER A 333 -12.64 28.71 19.84
N LEU A 334 -13.05 28.31 18.63
CA LEU A 334 -12.23 28.48 17.42
C LEU A 334 -11.99 29.95 17.11
N GLN A 335 -13.02 30.79 17.12
CA GLN A 335 -12.89 32.23 16.87
C GLN A 335 -11.99 32.92 17.90
N LEU A 336 -12.16 32.60 19.19
CA LEU A 336 -11.32 33.11 20.28
C LEU A 336 -9.87 32.65 20.17
N SER A 337 -9.64 31.46 19.60
CA SER A 337 -8.31 30.93 19.32
C SER A 337 -7.65 31.54 18.08
N GLY A 338 -8.29 32.52 17.43
CA GLY A 338 -7.74 33.26 16.30
C GLY A 338 -7.93 32.60 14.93
N PHE A 339 -8.83 31.62 14.81
CA PHE A 339 -9.16 31.02 13.52
C PHE A 339 -10.03 31.96 12.68
N SER A 340 -9.77 32.03 11.38
CA SER A 340 -10.61 32.77 10.45
C SER A 340 -11.96 32.07 10.27
N PRO A 341 -13.05 32.81 9.95
CA PRO A 341 -14.38 32.23 9.78
C PRO A 341 -14.40 31.13 8.70
N GLU A 342 -13.63 31.29 7.63
CA GLU A 342 -13.48 30.30 6.55
C GLU A 342 -12.88 28.97 7.04
N VAL A 343 -11.97 29.02 8.02
CA VAL A 343 -11.40 27.80 8.61
C VAL A 343 -12.40 27.18 9.57
N CYS A 344 -13.11 27.97 10.37
CA CYS A 344 -14.15 27.47 11.27
C CYS A 344 -15.23 26.65 10.53
N GLU A 345 -15.65 27.09 9.34
CA GLU A 345 -16.64 26.38 8.52
C GLU A 345 -16.15 25.02 8.01
N LYS A 346 -14.83 24.81 7.89
CA LYS A 346 -14.25 23.53 7.50
C LYS A 346 -14.28 22.51 8.64
N TRP A 347 -14.53 22.92 9.88
CA TRP A 347 -14.60 22.00 11.01
C TRP A 347 -16.05 21.61 11.30
N THR A 348 -16.30 20.31 11.35
CA THR A 348 -17.63 19.75 11.64
C THR A 348 -17.66 19.13 13.03
N ILE A 349 -18.77 19.34 13.73
CA ILE A 349 -19.07 18.71 15.02
C ILE A 349 -20.35 17.90 14.91
N TRP A 350 -20.29 16.69 15.47
CA TRP A 350 -21.41 15.78 15.61
C TRP A 350 -21.52 15.35 17.07
N CYS A 351 -22.72 15.42 17.65
CA CYS A 351 -23.01 15.02 19.03
C CYS A 351 -24.51 14.72 19.15
N ASP A 352 -24.92 13.51 18.77
CA ASP A 352 -26.35 13.16 18.62
C ASP A 352 -27.10 13.05 19.95
N SER A 353 -26.42 12.61 21.02
CA SER A 353 -27.00 12.44 22.35
C SER A 353 -26.90 13.67 23.25
N GLY A 354 -26.13 14.69 22.83
CA GLY A 354 -25.73 15.81 23.70
C GLY A 354 -24.72 15.43 24.79
N LEU A 355 -24.25 14.18 24.85
CA LEU A 355 -23.22 13.72 25.79
C LEU A 355 -21.82 13.82 25.20
N LEU A 356 -20.83 14.10 26.05
CA LEU A 356 -19.42 14.20 25.64
C LEU A 356 -18.86 12.90 25.06
N ASP A 357 -19.40 11.75 25.48
CA ASP A 357 -18.94 10.44 25.03
C ASP A 357 -19.16 10.22 23.52
N ASP A 358 -20.12 10.93 22.92
CA ASP A 358 -20.48 10.84 21.50
C ASP A 358 -19.90 11.98 20.65
N LEU A 359 -19.14 12.91 21.24
CA LEU A 359 -18.59 14.07 20.54
C LEU A 359 -17.60 13.65 19.44
N VAL A 360 -17.86 14.03 18.19
CA VAL A 360 -16.95 13.82 17.06
C VAL A 360 -16.66 15.16 16.39
N ILE A 361 -15.41 15.58 16.44
CA ILE A 361 -14.88 16.75 15.74
C ILE A 361 -14.07 16.27 14.54
N LYS A 362 -14.35 16.77 13.34
CA LYS A 362 -13.60 16.39 12.13
C LYS A 362 -13.37 17.59 11.20
N PRO A 363 -12.14 17.77 10.68
CA PRO A 363 -11.88 18.72 9.61
C PRO A 363 -12.40 18.18 8.26
N GLN A 364 -12.96 19.05 7.44
CA GLN A 364 -13.24 18.79 6.03
C GLN A 364 -11.95 18.94 5.25
N LEU A 365 -11.35 17.81 4.90
CA LEU A 365 -10.08 17.76 4.16
C LEU A 365 -10.35 17.72 2.66
N SER A 366 -9.79 18.67 1.93
CA SER A 366 -9.80 18.66 0.46
C SER A 366 -8.74 17.70 -0.09
N TRP A 367 -8.86 17.36 -1.37
CA TRP A 367 -7.78 16.71 -2.10
C TRP A 367 -6.50 17.57 -2.01
N PRO A 368 -5.29 17.00 -1.81
CA PRO A 368 -4.97 15.58 -1.58
C PRO A 368 -4.84 15.18 -0.09
N MET A 369 -5.20 16.06 0.85
CA MET A 369 -4.96 15.90 2.30
C MET A 369 -5.65 14.68 2.91
N TYR A 370 -6.86 14.35 2.45
CA TYR A 370 -7.61 13.21 2.97
C TYR A 370 -6.95 11.85 2.67
N TYR A 371 -5.98 11.79 1.74
CA TYR A 371 -5.16 10.58 1.56
C TYR A 371 -4.07 10.45 2.61
N LEU A 372 -3.59 11.55 3.19
CA LEU A 372 -2.56 11.53 4.23
C LEU A 372 -3.19 11.29 5.62
N ILE A 373 -4.25 12.03 5.94
CA ILE A 373 -4.90 12.01 7.26
C ILE A 373 -6.07 11.02 7.20
N GLU A 374 -5.82 9.78 7.61
CA GLU A 374 -6.81 8.71 7.63
C GLU A 374 -7.90 8.96 8.70
N ASP A 375 -9.15 8.59 8.43
CA ASP A 375 -10.27 8.67 9.39
C ASP A 375 -9.97 7.98 10.72
N LYS A 376 -9.22 6.86 10.67
CA LYS A 376 -8.81 6.11 11.85
C LYS A 376 -7.97 6.96 12.80
N PHE A 377 -7.09 7.81 12.28
CA PHE A 377 -6.27 8.70 13.09
C PHE A 377 -7.12 9.78 13.75
N LEU A 378 -8.06 10.39 13.01
CA LEU A 378 -9.01 11.36 13.56
C LEU A 378 -9.92 10.75 14.64
N SER A 379 -10.34 9.49 14.47
CA SER A 379 -11.11 8.76 15.49
C SER A 379 -10.34 8.60 16.80
N THR A 380 -9.05 8.28 16.72
CA THR A 380 -8.19 8.16 17.91
C THR A 380 -7.98 9.51 18.59
N LEU A 381 -7.74 10.57 17.82
CA LEU A 381 -7.63 11.93 18.35
C LEU A 381 -8.91 12.38 19.09
N ASN A 382 -10.09 12.10 18.52
CA ASN A 382 -11.37 12.35 19.19
C ASN A 382 -11.49 11.59 20.51
N SER A 383 -11.04 10.35 20.55
CA SER A 383 -11.07 9.56 21.80
C SER A 383 -10.14 10.16 22.86
N CYS A 384 -8.97 10.68 22.47
CA CYS A 384 -8.08 11.44 23.36
C CYS A 384 -8.73 12.75 23.84
N LEU A 385 -9.41 13.46 22.94
CA LEU A 385 -10.13 14.70 23.26
C LEU A 385 -11.23 14.48 24.29
N ARG A 386 -12.08 13.46 24.11
CA ARG A 386 -13.15 13.13 25.07
C ARG A 386 -12.60 12.83 26.45
N PHE A 387 -11.50 12.08 26.52
CA PHE A 387 -10.81 11.80 27.77
C PHE A 387 -10.31 13.08 28.44
N LEU A 388 -9.71 13.99 27.68
CA LEU A 388 -9.26 15.30 28.18
C LEU A 388 -10.44 16.18 28.65
N LEU A 389 -11.53 16.27 27.86
CA LEU A 389 -12.72 17.05 28.22
C LEU A 389 -13.37 16.56 29.51
N ARG A 390 -13.40 15.24 29.74
CA ARG A 390 -13.91 14.67 31.00
C ARG A 390 -13.06 15.08 32.21
N LEU A 391 -11.75 15.13 32.05
CA LEU A 391 -10.84 15.62 33.10
C LEU A 391 -11.07 17.11 33.39
N LEU A 392 -11.20 17.93 32.34
CA LEU A 392 -11.45 19.37 32.47
C LEU A 392 -12.83 19.66 33.09
N GLN A 393 -13.87 18.93 32.69
CA GLN A 393 -15.21 19.02 33.29
C GLN A 393 -15.15 18.78 34.81
N ALA A 394 -14.45 17.73 35.24
CA ALA A 394 -14.30 17.41 36.65
C ALA A 394 -13.49 18.48 37.42
N GLN A 395 -12.50 19.11 36.78
CA GLN A 395 -11.74 20.21 37.40
C GLN A 395 -12.59 21.46 37.56
N GLU A 396 -13.35 21.84 36.54
CA GLU A 396 -14.26 22.99 36.60
C GLU A 396 -15.37 22.79 37.64
N ALA A 397 -15.93 21.56 37.74
CA ALA A 397 -16.88 21.20 38.80
C ALA A 397 -16.30 21.45 40.21
N LEU A 398 -15.05 21.05 40.45
CA LEU A 398 -14.38 21.31 41.74
C LEU A 398 -14.09 22.80 41.96
N SER A 399 -13.79 23.55 40.90
CA SER A 399 -13.62 25.01 40.96
C SER A 399 -14.93 25.71 41.33
N ALA A 400 -16.06 25.30 40.75
CA ALA A 400 -17.40 25.79 41.11
C ALA A 400 -17.71 25.56 42.58
N VAL A 401 -17.50 24.33 43.06
CA VAL A 401 -17.66 23.97 44.48
C VAL A 401 -16.80 24.86 45.38
N ARG A 402 -15.56 25.18 44.99
CA ARG A 402 -14.67 26.06 45.76
C ARG A 402 -15.18 27.50 45.82
N ILE A 403 -15.71 28.02 44.73
CA ILE A 403 -16.29 29.37 44.66
C ILE A 403 -17.53 29.45 45.56
N ASP A 404 -18.43 28.48 45.45
CA ASP A 404 -19.64 28.40 46.29
C ASP A 404 -19.28 28.26 47.78
N LEU A 405 -18.26 27.46 48.11
CA LEU A 405 -17.76 27.36 49.49
C LEU A 405 -17.11 28.65 50.00
N ALA A 406 -16.61 29.53 49.14
CA ALA A 406 -16.05 30.80 49.54
C ALA A 406 -17.13 31.82 49.91
N THR A 407 -18.31 31.75 49.28
CA THR A 407 -19.42 32.68 49.50
C THR A 407 -20.31 32.30 50.69
N VAL A 408 -20.39 31.01 51.07
CA VAL A 408 -21.21 30.53 52.19
C VAL A 408 -20.58 30.86 53.56
N LYS A 409 -21.17 31.83 54.27
CA LYS A 409 -20.84 32.21 55.66
C LYS A 409 -21.66 31.36 56.65
N GLY A 410 -21.22 30.15 57.01
CA GLY A 410 -21.94 29.39 58.06
C GLY A 410 -21.48 27.97 58.45
N LEU A 411 -20.65 27.28 57.66
CA LEU A 411 -20.26 25.89 57.96
C LEU A 411 -18.84 25.83 58.55
N ASN A 412 -18.68 25.68 59.87
CA ASN A 412 -17.34 25.71 60.49
C ASN A 412 -16.64 24.34 60.58
N ILE A 413 -17.38 23.22 60.74
CA ILE A 413 -16.76 21.87 60.88
C ILE A 413 -16.89 21.02 59.61
N GLY A 414 -18.02 21.10 58.89
CA GLY A 414 -18.21 20.42 57.59
C GLY A 414 -17.32 20.98 56.47
N ARG A 415 -17.02 22.28 56.51
CA ARG A 415 -16.22 22.99 55.48
C ARG A 415 -14.77 22.55 55.43
N GLN A 416 -14.13 22.27 56.57
CA GLN A 416 -12.74 21.78 56.58
C GLN A 416 -12.63 20.39 55.95
N ARG A 417 -13.55 19.48 56.29
CA ARG A 417 -13.57 18.12 55.73
C ARG A 417 -13.93 18.10 54.25
N LEU A 418 -14.86 18.94 53.83
CA LEU A 418 -15.24 19.11 52.43
C LEU A 418 -14.10 19.73 51.62
N ASN A 419 -13.43 20.77 52.13
CA ASN A 419 -12.22 21.32 51.52
C ASN A 419 -11.12 20.27 51.37
N HIS A 420 -10.96 19.41 52.39
CA HIS A 420 -10.00 18.32 52.34
C HIS A 420 -10.35 17.31 51.24
N LEU A 421 -11.62 16.90 51.13
CA LEU A 421 -12.11 16.02 50.06
C LEU A 421 -11.85 16.63 48.68
N ILE A 422 -12.20 17.91 48.47
CA ILE A 422 -11.97 18.63 47.22
C ILE A 422 -10.48 18.63 46.85
N CYS A 423 -9.60 18.92 47.80
CA CYS A 423 -8.16 18.89 47.55
C CYS A 423 -7.66 17.48 47.19
N PHE A 424 -8.19 16.43 47.84
CA PHE A 424 -7.83 15.05 47.56
C PHE A 424 -8.30 14.55 46.19
N ILE A 425 -9.37 15.12 45.63
CA ILE A 425 -9.84 14.83 44.26
C ILE A 425 -9.11 15.72 43.24
N ALA A 426 -8.96 17.01 43.54
CA ALA A 426 -8.36 17.97 42.62
C ALA A 426 -6.89 17.64 42.31
N GLN A 427 -6.08 17.29 43.33
CA GLN A 427 -4.66 16.98 43.13
C GLN A 427 -4.43 15.91 42.05
N PRO A 428 -5.06 14.71 42.11
CA PRO A 428 -4.88 13.71 41.07
C PRO A 428 -5.44 14.10 39.72
N LEU A 429 -6.60 14.74 39.65
CA LEU A 429 -7.18 15.15 38.37
C LEU A 429 -6.33 16.23 37.69
N THR A 430 -5.78 17.19 38.43
CA THR A 430 -4.85 18.21 37.90
C THR A 430 -3.56 17.57 37.39
N ALA A 431 -2.91 16.73 38.19
CA ALA A 431 -1.69 16.05 37.77
C ALA A 431 -1.89 15.19 36.52
N ILE A 432 -2.98 14.40 36.46
CA ILE A 432 -3.29 13.54 35.32
C ILE A 432 -3.57 14.37 34.06
N SER A 433 -4.38 15.43 34.18
CA SER A 433 -4.69 16.33 33.06
C SER A 433 -3.43 16.98 32.49
N GLU A 434 -2.56 17.52 33.35
CA GLU A 434 -1.31 18.15 32.94
C GLU A 434 -0.37 17.17 32.26
N ILE A 435 -0.15 15.99 32.84
CA ILE A 435 0.70 14.94 32.23
C ILE A 435 0.13 14.51 30.87
N PHE A 436 -1.18 14.22 30.83
CA PHE A 436 -1.82 13.75 29.60
C PHE A 436 -1.74 14.81 28.51
N PHE A 437 -2.09 16.06 28.82
CA PHE A 437 -2.04 17.18 27.90
C PHE A 437 -0.62 17.43 27.38
N THR A 438 0.36 17.57 28.27
CA THR A 438 1.75 17.84 27.88
C THR A 438 2.34 16.70 27.06
N HIS A 439 2.03 15.45 27.40
CA HIS A 439 2.49 14.30 26.63
C HIS A 439 1.82 14.23 25.24
N LEU A 440 0.49 14.43 25.18
CA LEU A 440 -0.27 14.44 23.93
C LEU A 440 0.26 15.51 22.98
N GLN A 441 0.43 16.74 23.47
CA GLN A 441 0.99 17.85 22.71
C GLN A 441 2.41 17.51 22.21
N ALA A 442 3.31 17.07 23.10
CA ALA A 442 4.69 16.75 22.72
C ALA A 442 4.78 15.66 21.64
N MET A 443 3.93 14.63 21.67
CA MET A 443 3.89 13.61 20.62
C MET A 443 3.40 14.17 19.29
N LEU A 444 2.34 14.98 19.30
CA LEU A 444 1.79 15.59 18.09
C LEU A 444 2.81 16.53 17.45
N THR A 445 3.33 17.52 18.20
CA THR A 445 4.32 18.48 17.69
C THR A 445 5.53 17.75 17.09
N LYS A 446 6.09 16.75 17.80
CA LYS A 446 7.24 15.99 17.33
C LYS A 446 6.95 15.19 16.05
N LYS A 447 5.82 14.50 15.98
CA LYS A 447 5.47 13.65 14.83
C LYS A 447 5.03 14.47 13.64
N PHE A 448 4.34 15.58 13.84
CA PHE A 448 3.94 16.51 12.78
C PHE A 448 5.14 17.18 12.12
N ALA A 449 6.18 17.54 12.89
CA ALA A 449 7.44 18.01 12.32
C ALA A 449 8.07 16.96 11.38
N LEU A 450 8.10 15.69 11.79
CA LEU A 450 8.62 14.59 10.96
C LEU A 450 7.76 14.33 9.71
N VAL A 451 6.44 14.50 9.82
CA VAL A 451 5.53 14.40 8.67
C VAL A 451 5.83 15.50 7.65
N ALA A 452 6.05 16.73 8.10
CA ALA A 452 6.41 17.85 7.23
C ALA A 452 7.78 17.64 6.51
N GLU A 453 8.72 16.93 7.14
CA GLU A 453 10.04 16.62 6.58
C GLU A 453 10.06 15.40 5.64
N SER A 454 8.94 14.71 5.47
CA SER A 454 8.85 13.50 4.65
C SER A 454 9.09 13.78 3.16
N LYS A 455 9.48 12.76 2.38
CA LYS A 455 9.71 12.90 0.92
C LYS A 455 8.66 12.19 0.08
N THR A 456 7.93 11.28 0.69
CA THR A 456 6.92 10.44 0.05
C THR A 456 5.68 10.35 0.92
N LEU A 457 4.54 10.07 0.30
CA LEU A 457 3.28 9.92 1.01
C LEU A 457 3.33 8.72 1.98
N GLU A 458 3.98 7.60 1.61
CA GLU A 458 4.05 6.42 2.46
C GLU A 458 4.91 6.65 3.71
N GLU A 459 6.00 7.43 3.61
CA GLU A 459 6.80 7.83 4.78
C GLU A 459 5.95 8.65 5.76
N ALA A 460 5.24 9.66 5.25
CA ALA A 460 4.37 10.52 6.05
C ALA A 460 3.23 9.71 6.71
N GLN A 461 2.56 8.84 5.96
CA GLN A 461 1.53 7.94 6.47
C GLN A 461 2.08 6.96 7.52
N HIS A 462 3.29 6.44 7.32
CA HIS A 462 3.92 5.55 8.29
C HIS A 462 4.16 6.27 9.63
N ILE A 463 4.63 7.53 9.59
CA ILE A 463 4.82 8.34 10.79
C ILE A 463 3.48 8.60 11.51
N LEU A 464 2.42 8.93 10.77
CA LEU A 464 1.07 9.11 11.33
C LEU A 464 0.49 7.82 11.90
N ARG A 465 0.73 6.66 11.27
CA ARG A 465 0.32 5.35 11.81
C ARG A 465 1.05 5.02 13.11
N ASP A 466 2.34 5.30 13.17
CA ASP A 466 3.13 5.14 14.40
C ASP A 466 2.63 6.06 15.52
N LEU A 467 2.34 7.32 15.21
CA LEU A 467 1.68 8.23 16.15
C LEU A 467 0.32 7.66 16.58
N ASN A 468 -0.51 7.21 15.65
CA ASN A 468 -1.84 6.65 15.94
C ASN A 468 -1.76 5.44 16.89
N MET A 469 -0.76 4.57 16.74
CA MET A 469 -0.51 3.47 17.68
C MET A 469 -0.18 3.97 19.08
N HIS A 470 0.69 4.98 19.21
CA HIS A 470 1.02 5.58 20.50
C HIS A 470 -0.21 6.25 21.16
N LEU A 471 -0.99 7.00 20.39
CA LEU A 471 -2.23 7.62 20.86
C LEU A 471 -3.25 6.58 21.32
N THR A 472 -3.45 5.53 20.52
CA THR A 472 -4.35 4.42 20.87
C THR A 472 -3.94 3.83 22.21
N ASN A 473 -2.64 3.56 22.42
CA ASN A 473 -2.14 2.98 23.67
C ASN A 473 -2.44 3.82 24.93
N LEU A 474 -2.63 5.13 24.80
CA LEU A 474 -2.98 6.01 25.93
C LEU A 474 -4.44 5.85 26.36
N ILE A 475 -5.32 5.59 25.40
CA ILE A 475 -6.77 5.49 25.61
C ILE A 475 -7.26 4.03 25.73
N THR A 476 -6.43 3.05 25.38
CA THR A 476 -6.82 1.63 25.47
C THR A 476 -7.11 1.21 26.91
N ARG A 477 -8.30 0.67 27.16
CA ARG A 477 -8.73 0.14 28.46
C ARG A 477 -8.50 -1.36 28.59
N ASN A 478 -7.24 -1.79 28.49
CA ASN A 478 -6.87 -3.22 28.63
C ASN A 478 -5.86 -3.41 29.78
N GLY A 479 -6.00 -4.51 30.53
CA GLY A 479 -5.07 -4.87 31.61
C GLY A 479 -4.96 -3.80 32.70
N SER A 480 -3.74 -3.47 33.13
CA SER A 480 -3.50 -2.45 34.16
C SER A 480 -3.96 -1.04 33.75
N ARG A 481 -4.00 -0.74 32.44
CA ARG A 481 -4.49 0.56 31.94
C ARG A 481 -6.00 0.72 32.15
N ALA A 482 -6.77 -0.37 32.11
CA ALA A 482 -8.20 -0.33 32.43
C ALA A 482 -8.41 0.16 33.86
N LEU A 483 -7.63 -0.36 34.81
CA LEU A 483 -7.70 0.04 36.22
C LEU A 483 -7.37 1.53 36.42
N ILE A 484 -6.40 2.06 35.67
CA ILE A 484 -6.07 3.50 35.69
C ILE A 484 -7.24 4.33 35.16
N HIS A 485 -7.76 3.97 33.99
CA HIS A 485 -8.90 4.67 33.38
C HIS A 485 -10.15 4.61 34.26
N ASP A 486 -10.42 3.48 34.91
CA ASP A 486 -11.54 3.31 35.83
C ASP A 486 -11.36 4.16 37.11
N ALA A 487 -10.15 4.19 37.67
CA ALA A 487 -9.85 5.03 38.83
C ALA A 487 -10.03 6.52 38.50
N ILE A 488 -9.54 6.96 37.34
CA ILE A 488 -9.70 8.34 36.84
C ILE A 488 -11.18 8.67 36.63
N THR A 489 -11.93 7.77 35.98
CA THR A 489 -13.36 7.89 35.74
C THR A 489 -14.10 8.09 37.06
N LYS A 490 -13.84 7.26 38.08
CA LYS A 490 -14.45 7.39 39.42
C LYS A 490 -14.09 8.72 40.08
N LEU A 491 -12.86 9.20 39.98
CA LEU A 491 -12.47 10.51 40.53
C LEU A 491 -13.22 11.65 39.84
N CYS A 492 -13.41 11.59 38.52
CA CYS A 492 -14.21 12.55 37.76
C CYS A 492 -15.69 12.51 38.18
N ASP A 493 -16.25 11.31 38.34
CA ASP A 493 -17.65 11.13 38.75
C ASP A 493 -17.87 11.65 40.18
N ARG A 494 -16.90 11.47 41.08
CA ARG A 494 -16.95 12.04 42.43
C ARG A 494 -16.85 13.57 42.45
N ALA A 495 -16.07 14.16 41.55
CA ALA A 495 -15.99 15.62 41.42
C ALA A 495 -17.34 16.24 41.03
N THR A 496 -17.97 15.69 39.99
CA THR A 496 -19.28 16.14 39.49
C THR A 496 -20.42 15.84 40.48
N GLU A 497 -20.35 14.71 41.18
CA GLU A 497 -21.34 14.38 42.23
C GLU A 497 -21.28 15.34 43.43
N ILE A 498 -20.08 15.77 43.85
CA ILE A 498 -19.94 16.76 44.93
C ILE A 498 -20.56 18.09 44.51
N GLU A 499 -20.32 18.54 43.29
CA GLU A 499 -20.91 19.76 42.75
C GLU A 499 -22.44 19.70 42.77
N LEU A 500 -23.02 18.63 42.21
CA LEU A 500 -24.48 18.44 42.18
C LEU A 500 -25.08 18.43 43.59
N ARG A 501 -24.50 17.65 44.51
CA ARG A 501 -24.99 17.57 45.89
C ARG A 501 -24.87 18.89 46.65
N LEU A 502 -23.83 19.69 46.38
CA LEU A 502 -23.65 21.01 46.99
C LEU A 502 -24.70 22.00 46.48
N ARG A 503 -24.97 22.02 45.16
CA ARG A 503 -25.99 22.89 44.56
C ARG A 503 -27.40 22.54 45.03
N MET A 504 -27.68 21.26 45.29
CA MET A 504 -28.96 20.79 45.81
C MET A 504 -29.09 20.91 47.35
N ASP A 505 -28.05 21.38 48.05
CA ASP A 505 -27.95 21.45 49.51
C ASP A 505 -28.22 20.12 50.24
N THR A 506 -27.82 19.01 49.62
CA THR A 506 -28.04 17.64 50.12
C THR A 506 -26.78 16.99 50.72
N VAL A 507 -25.72 17.76 50.99
CA VAL A 507 -24.44 17.20 51.46
C VAL A 507 -24.50 16.84 52.95
N SER A 508 -24.48 15.54 53.28
CA SER A 508 -24.31 15.09 54.66
C SER A 508 -22.84 14.82 55.03
N LEU A 509 -22.50 14.92 56.32
CA LEU A 509 -21.16 14.58 56.83
C LEU A 509 -20.79 13.11 56.57
N HIS A 510 -21.77 12.20 56.59
CA HIS A 510 -21.57 10.78 56.32
C HIS A 510 -21.19 10.54 54.84
N ASP A 511 -21.84 11.25 53.92
CA ASP A 511 -21.52 11.20 52.49
C ASP A 511 -20.08 11.65 52.22
N VAL A 512 -19.64 12.74 52.85
CA VAL A 512 -18.28 13.27 52.72
C VAL A 512 -17.25 12.24 53.20
N GLU A 513 -17.52 11.51 54.28
CA GLU A 513 -16.62 10.46 54.79
C GLU A 513 -16.54 9.25 53.85
N GLU A 514 -17.67 8.77 53.33
CA GLU A 514 -17.71 7.68 52.37
C GLU A 514 -17.02 8.04 51.05
N MET A 515 -17.27 9.25 50.53
CA MET A 515 -16.58 9.75 49.34
C MET A 515 -15.06 9.85 49.58
N LEU A 516 -14.63 10.32 50.76
CA LEU A 516 -13.21 10.42 51.10
C LEU A 516 -12.52 9.06 51.14
N LYS A 517 -13.20 8.01 51.63
CA LYS A 517 -12.66 6.63 51.60
C LYS A 517 -12.43 6.14 50.17
N VAL A 518 -13.40 6.39 49.28
CA VAL A 518 -13.29 6.01 47.87
C VAL A 518 -12.16 6.77 47.19
N VAL A 519 -12.11 8.09 47.35
CA VAL A 519 -11.07 8.95 46.73
C VAL A 519 -9.67 8.55 47.20
N LYS A 520 -9.49 8.28 48.50
CA LYS A 520 -8.21 7.79 49.03
C LYS A 520 -7.80 6.45 48.39
N ARG A 521 -8.73 5.49 48.31
CA ARG A 521 -8.49 4.19 47.67
C ARG A 521 -8.06 4.34 46.20
N GLU A 522 -8.78 5.14 45.43
CA GLU A 522 -8.47 5.33 44.00
C GLU A 522 -7.16 6.11 43.81
N LYS A 523 -6.86 7.10 44.68
CA LYS A 523 -5.57 7.78 44.70
C LYS A 523 -4.41 6.82 45.00
N ASP A 524 -4.54 5.98 46.03
CA ASP A 524 -3.53 5.00 46.41
C ASP A 524 -3.33 3.94 45.31
N LEU A 525 -4.42 3.55 44.63
CA LEU A 525 -4.38 2.67 43.46
C LEU A 525 -3.58 3.31 42.32
N LEU A 526 -3.84 4.58 41.99
CA LEU A 526 -3.09 5.30 40.96
C LEU A 526 -1.60 5.40 41.28
N VAL A 527 -1.24 5.68 42.55
CA VAL A 527 0.16 5.69 43.01
C VAL A 527 0.78 4.30 42.90
N GLY A 528 0.07 3.26 43.32
CA GLY A 528 0.54 1.87 43.24
C GLY A 528 0.75 1.39 41.81
N LEU A 529 -0.19 1.69 40.92
CA LEU A 529 -0.11 1.36 39.50
C LEU A 529 1.03 2.14 38.82
N GLY A 530 1.19 3.42 39.14
CA GLY A 530 2.30 4.26 38.66
C GLY A 530 3.68 3.67 38.99
N ARG A 531 3.85 3.12 40.21
CA ARG A 531 5.08 2.41 40.63
C ARG A 531 5.36 1.17 39.78
N SER A 532 4.30 0.39 39.51
CA SER A 532 4.40 -0.88 38.76
C SER A 532 4.62 -0.68 37.25
N MET A 533 4.24 0.47 36.69
CA MET A 533 4.30 0.76 35.26
C MET A 533 5.52 1.61 34.90
N HIS A 534 6.71 1.15 35.27
CA HIS A 534 7.99 1.80 34.94
C HIS A 534 8.14 1.99 33.42
N GLY A 535 8.55 3.20 33.01
CA GLY A 535 8.77 3.55 31.60
C GLY A 535 7.50 3.99 30.85
N THR A 536 6.40 4.24 31.56
CA THR A 536 5.17 4.82 30.97
C THR A 536 4.90 6.21 31.52
N ILE A 537 4.03 6.99 30.88
CA ILE A 537 3.65 8.32 31.38
C ILE A 537 3.06 8.28 32.79
N PHE A 538 2.49 7.14 33.19
CA PHE A 538 1.86 6.96 34.49
C PHE A 538 2.86 6.82 35.63
N THR A 539 4.15 6.61 35.34
CA THR A 539 5.20 6.71 36.37
C THR A 539 5.29 8.14 36.93
N LEU A 540 4.96 9.16 36.13
CA LEU A 540 4.94 10.56 36.56
C LEU A 540 3.84 10.86 37.58
N LEU A 541 2.82 9.99 37.72
CA LEU A 541 1.80 10.14 38.75
C LEU A 541 2.38 9.98 40.15
N GLN A 542 3.44 9.19 40.34
CA GLN A 542 3.98 8.96 41.67
C GLN A 542 4.47 10.25 42.36
N PRO A 543 5.44 11.01 41.81
CA PRO A 543 5.95 12.21 42.47
C PRO A 543 4.92 13.34 42.62
N LEU A 544 3.84 13.33 41.84
CA LEU A 544 2.81 14.38 41.87
C LEU A 544 1.67 14.07 42.86
N LEU A 545 1.52 12.80 43.26
CA LEU A 545 0.44 12.34 44.14
C LEU A 545 0.90 11.98 45.55
N THR A 546 2.19 11.67 45.74
CA THR A 546 2.83 11.49 47.05
C THR A 546 3.21 12.85 47.64
#